data_AF-A0A920C585-F1
#
_entry.id   AF-A0A920C585-F1
#
_cell.length_a   1.000
_cell.length_b   1.000
_cell.length_c   1.000
_cell.angle_alpha   90.00
_cell.angle_beta   90.00
_cell.angle_gamma   90.00
#
_symmetry.space_group_name_H-M   'P 1'
#
loop_
_entity.id
_entity.type
_entity.pdbx_description
1 polymer ?
#
loop_
_entity_poly.entity_id
_entity_poly.type
_entity_poly.pdbx_seq_one_letter_code
_entity_poly.pdbx_strand_id
1 'polypeptide(L)'
;MDISSLEIHEEADIPKRIDTLRKAMEPSKLLKASMLQDLEKGRITEIDFIKCFPAYAKGHRISTPYNDIVVQLVKKAEKTGELPNFDTNITYFEELNKQ
;
A
#
# COMPACT_ATOMS: atom_id res chain seq x y z
N MET A 1 19.46 -0.65 2.85
CA MET A 1 19.02 0.76 2.94
C MET A 1 18.45 0.97 4.32
N ASP A 2 18.79 2.08 4.97
CA ASP A 2 18.21 2.46 6.26
C ASP A 2 16.81 3.06 6.06
N ILE A 3 15.80 2.55 6.77
CA ILE A 3 14.39 3.00 6.66
C ILE A 3 14.25 4.45 7.11
N SER A 4 15.09 4.90 8.04
CA SER A 4 15.12 6.28 8.54
C SER A 4 15.33 7.31 7.43
N SER A 5 15.94 6.90 6.30
CA SER A 5 16.12 7.75 5.12
C SER A 5 14.82 8.11 4.37
N LEU A 6 13.69 7.46 4.71
CA LEU A 6 12.37 7.70 4.14
C LEU A 6 11.50 8.64 5.00
N GLU A 7 11.96 9.05 6.18
CA GLU A 7 11.20 9.93 7.07
C GLU A 7 10.95 11.31 6.43
N ILE A 8 9.72 11.80 6.54
CA ILE A 8 9.31 13.12 6.05
C ILE A 8 9.17 14.02 7.28
N HIS A 9 9.98 15.07 7.37
CA HIS A 9 9.86 16.07 8.43
C HIS A 9 9.10 17.31 7.96
N GLU A 10 9.23 17.65 6.68
CA GLU A 10 8.54 18.78 6.05
C GLU A 10 8.13 18.46 4.61
N GLU A 11 7.17 19.22 4.06
CA GLU A 11 6.61 18.97 2.73
C GLU A 11 7.68 19.05 1.61
N ALA A 12 8.70 19.91 1.78
CA ALA A 12 9.80 20.06 0.84
C ALA A 12 10.64 18.76 0.68
N ASP A 13 10.58 17.84 1.65
CA ASP A 13 11.28 16.55 1.57
C ASP A 13 10.63 15.59 0.56
N ILE A 14 9.31 15.73 0.29
CA ILE A 14 8.51 14.75 -0.42
C ILE A 14 9.13 14.33 -1.76
N PRO A 15 9.56 15.24 -2.66
CA PRO A 15 10.13 14.85 -3.95
C PRO A 15 11.39 13.98 -3.79
N LYS A 16 12.25 14.31 -2.82
CA LYS A 16 13.49 13.59 -2.54
C LYS A 16 13.23 12.24 -1.89
N ARG A 17 12.24 12.14 -1.00
CA ARG A 17 11.85 10.86 -0.36
C ARG A 17 11.22 9.92 -1.38
N ILE A 18 10.42 10.43 -2.30
CA ILE A 18 9.89 9.63 -3.41
C ILE A 18 11.02 9.05 -4.27
N ASP A 19 12.04 9.83 -4.63
CA ASP A 19 13.19 9.31 -5.38
C ASP A 19 13.97 8.24 -4.59
N THR A 20 14.17 8.48 -3.29
CA THR A 20 14.81 7.52 -2.39
C THR A 20 14.02 6.21 -2.33
N LEU A 21 12.69 6.27 -2.18
CA LEU A 21 11.81 5.12 -2.19
C LEU A 21 11.89 4.35 -3.51
N ARG A 22 11.88 5.05 -4.65
CA ARG A 22 12.01 4.41 -5.97
C ARG A 22 13.32 3.64 -6.11
N LYS A 23 14.44 4.22 -5.68
CA LYS A 23 15.75 3.56 -5.64
C LYS A 23 15.76 2.37 -4.67
N ALA A 24 15.09 2.50 -3.52
CA ALA A 24 14.94 1.42 -2.55
C ALA A 24 14.24 0.19 -3.15
N MET A 25 13.22 0.45 -3.97
CA MET A 25 12.38 -0.58 -4.58
C MET A 25 12.97 -1.14 -5.87
N GLU A 26 13.98 -0.51 -6.45
CA GLU A 26 14.58 -0.90 -7.73
C GLU A 26 15.11 -2.35 -7.75
N PRO A 27 15.82 -2.86 -6.71
CA PRO A 27 16.24 -4.26 -6.65
C PRO A 27 15.06 -5.24 -6.66
N SER A 28 13.90 -4.81 -6.17
CA SER A 28 12.68 -5.61 -6.09
C SER A 28 11.83 -5.52 -7.35
N LYS A 29 12.26 -4.82 -8.40
CA LYS A 29 11.49 -4.61 -9.63
C LYS A 29 11.08 -5.91 -10.33
N LEU A 30 11.94 -6.93 -10.29
CA LEU A 30 11.67 -8.26 -10.86
C LEU A 30 11.09 -9.24 -9.84
N LEU A 31 11.11 -8.88 -8.56
CA LEU A 31 10.60 -9.71 -7.49
C LEU A 31 9.09 -9.51 -7.36
N LYS A 32 8.39 -10.61 -7.19
CA LYS A 32 6.95 -10.60 -6.98
C LYS A 32 6.64 -10.47 -5.49
N ALA A 33 5.87 -9.45 -5.12
CA ALA A 33 5.42 -9.29 -3.74
C ALA A 33 4.71 -10.55 -3.23
N SER A 34 4.96 -10.95 -1.98
CA SER A 34 4.39 -12.17 -1.38
C SER A 34 2.87 -12.18 -1.44
N MET A 35 2.21 -11.08 -1.05
CA MET A 35 0.75 -10.96 -1.11
C MET A 35 0.20 -11.17 -2.53
N LEU A 36 0.88 -10.67 -3.56
CA LEU A 36 0.45 -10.87 -4.93
C LEU A 36 0.53 -12.35 -5.33
N GLN A 37 1.58 -13.05 -4.89
CA GLN A 37 1.70 -14.50 -5.10
C GLN A 37 0.62 -15.30 -4.37
N ASP A 38 0.19 -14.85 -3.20
CA ASP A 38 -0.88 -15.49 -2.43
C ASP A 38 -2.23 -15.31 -3.11
N LEU A 39 -2.54 -14.09 -3.58
CA LEU A 39 -3.76 -13.82 -4.35
C LEU A 39 -3.82 -14.68 -5.62
N GLU A 40 -2.73 -14.83 -6.34
CA GLU A 40 -2.68 -15.68 -7.55
C GLU A 40 -2.91 -17.16 -7.28
N LYS A 41 -2.53 -17.61 -6.09
CA LYS A 41 -2.72 -19.00 -5.66
C LYS A 41 -4.04 -19.18 -4.91
N GLY A 42 -4.89 -18.15 -4.85
CA GLY A 42 -6.16 -18.17 -4.14
C GLY A 42 -6.00 -18.36 -2.62
N ARG A 43 -4.87 -17.94 -2.05
CA ARG A 43 -4.59 -18.03 -0.62
C ARG A 43 -4.97 -16.75 0.11
N ILE A 44 -5.32 -16.89 1.38
CA ILE A 44 -5.52 -15.76 2.28
C ILE A 44 -4.16 -15.09 2.52
N THR A 45 -4.11 -13.77 2.40
CA THR A 45 -2.90 -12.96 2.57
C THR A 45 -2.73 -12.53 4.03
N GLU A 46 -1.54 -12.04 4.37
CA GLU A 46 -1.23 -11.47 5.69
C GLU A 46 -1.72 -10.02 5.85
N ILE A 47 -2.61 -9.54 4.98
CA ILE A 47 -2.99 -8.13 4.93
C ILE A 47 -3.50 -7.61 6.28
N ASP A 48 -4.20 -8.42 7.08
CA ASP A 48 -4.69 -8.01 8.41
C ASP A 48 -3.57 -7.85 9.46
N PHE A 49 -2.42 -8.49 9.26
CA PHE A 49 -1.22 -8.31 10.08
C PHE A 49 -0.31 -7.19 9.56
N ILE A 50 -0.28 -6.98 8.24
CA ILE A 50 0.48 -5.89 7.59
C ILE A 50 -0.21 -4.53 7.79
N LYS A 51 -1.55 -4.49 7.94
CA LYS A 51 -2.33 -3.29 8.32
C LYS A 51 -2.09 -2.80 9.75
N CYS A 52 -0.92 -3.06 10.33
CA CYS A 52 -0.58 -2.56 11.67
C CYS A 52 -0.75 -1.03 11.78
N PHE A 53 -0.62 -0.29 10.66
CA PHE A 53 -0.74 1.16 10.64
C PHE A 53 -2.17 1.70 10.89
N PRO A 54 -3.26 1.31 10.20
CA PRO A 54 -4.62 1.75 10.55
C PRO A 54 -5.06 1.42 11.98
N ALA A 55 -4.71 0.23 12.48
CA ALA A 55 -5.07 -0.17 13.85
C ALA A 55 -4.37 0.73 14.89
N TYR A 56 -3.10 1.05 14.65
CA TYR A 56 -2.33 2.01 15.45
C TYR A 56 -2.88 3.44 15.31
N ALA A 57 -3.14 3.88 14.07
CA ALA A 57 -3.65 5.21 13.73
C ALA A 57 -5.03 5.49 14.34
N LYS A 58 -5.92 4.49 14.41
CA LYS A 58 -7.24 4.61 15.07
C LYS A 58 -7.10 4.95 16.55
N GLY A 59 -6.11 4.38 17.24
CA GLY A 59 -5.78 4.72 18.62
C GLY A 59 -5.28 6.16 18.79
N HIS A 60 -4.78 6.78 17.71
CA HIS A 60 -4.24 8.15 17.69
C HIS A 60 -5.15 9.14 16.96
N ARG A 61 -6.37 8.73 16.58
CA ARG A 61 -7.33 9.53 15.80
C ARG A 61 -6.78 10.05 14.47
N ILE A 62 -5.83 9.32 13.87
CA ILE A 62 -5.28 9.60 12.54
C ILE A 62 -6.11 8.82 11.52
N SER A 63 -6.66 9.52 10.53
CA SER A 63 -7.39 8.89 9.41
C SER A 63 -6.40 8.37 8.37
N THR A 64 -6.63 7.17 7.85
CA THR A 64 -5.74 6.53 6.86
C THR A 64 -6.49 6.11 5.59
N PRO A 65 -7.16 7.05 4.89
CA PRO A 65 -8.11 6.73 3.82
C PRO A 65 -7.48 5.97 2.65
N TYR A 66 -6.23 6.30 2.28
CA TYR A 66 -5.48 5.58 1.25
C TYR A 66 -5.24 4.12 1.63
N ASN A 67 -4.82 3.87 2.86
CA ASN A 67 -4.57 2.51 3.31
C ASN A 67 -5.88 1.73 3.42
N ASP A 68 -6.97 2.37 3.85
CA ASP A 68 -8.30 1.76 3.93
C ASP A 68 -8.83 1.30 2.56
N ILE A 69 -8.50 2.00 1.47
CA ILE A 69 -8.83 1.52 0.12
C ILE A 69 -8.00 0.29 -0.24
N VAL A 70 -6.68 0.30 0.01
CA VAL A 70 -5.81 -0.86 -0.25
C VAL A 70 -6.31 -2.10 0.52
N VAL A 71 -6.67 -1.90 1.79
CA VAL A 71 -7.32 -2.90 2.66
C VAL A 71 -8.52 -3.54 1.98
N GLN A 72 -9.44 -2.71 1.48
CA GLN A 72 -10.69 -3.14 0.88
C GLN A 72 -10.45 -3.88 -0.44
N LEU A 73 -9.56 -3.38 -1.29
CA LEU A 73 -9.22 -4.00 -2.57
C LEU A 73 -8.60 -5.38 -2.40
N VAL A 74 -7.67 -5.54 -1.47
CA VAL A 74 -7.05 -6.85 -1.19
C VAL A 74 -8.09 -7.83 -0.63
N LYS A 75 -8.94 -7.40 0.32
CA LYS A 75 -10.02 -8.25 0.85
C LYS A 75 -11.04 -8.66 -0.22
N LYS A 76 -11.32 -7.75 -1.17
CA LYS A 76 -12.18 -8.06 -2.33
C LYS A 76 -11.52 -9.12 -3.21
N ALA A 77 -10.23 -9.00 -3.50
CA ALA A 77 -9.49 -9.99 -4.28
C ALA A 77 -9.46 -11.36 -3.60
N GLU A 78 -9.22 -11.41 -2.28
CA GLU A 78 -9.27 -12.66 -1.50
C GLU A 78 -10.65 -13.32 -1.55
N LYS A 79 -11.73 -12.55 -1.47
CA LYS A 79 -13.10 -13.07 -1.48
C LYS A 79 -13.56 -13.55 -2.85
N THR A 80 -13.15 -12.86 -3.91
CA THR A 80 -13.58 -13.14 -5.29
C THR A 80 -12.67 -14.14 -6.00
N GLY A 81 -11.42 -14.28 -5.55
CA GLY A 81 -10.37 -14.99 -6.27
C GLY A 81 -9.89 -14.24 -7.53
N GLU A 82 -10.40 -13.04 -7.77
CA GLU A 82 -10.01 -12.19 -8.90
C GLU A 82 -8.82 -11.33 -8.51
N LEU A 83 -7.81 -11.30 -9.38
CA LEU A 83 -6.66 -10.45 -9.15
C LEU A 83 -7.03 -8.97 -9.31
N PRO A 84 -6.49 -8.09 -8.44
CA PRO A 84 -6.67 -6.66 -8.59
C PRO A 84 -6.12 -6.18 -9.94
N ASN A 85 -6.93 -5.48 -10.72
CA ASN A 85 -6.50 -4.85 -11.97
C ASN A 85 -6.08 -3.40 -11.70
N PHE A 86 -4.89 -3.02 -12.14
CA PHE A 86 -4.30 -1.71 -11.86
C PHE A 86 -5.11 -0.57 -12.50
N ASP A 87 -5.48 -0.71 -13.77
CA ASP A 87 -6.17 0.33 -14.55
C ASP A 87 -7.53 0.71 -13.95
N THR A 88 -8.23 -0.26 -13.37
CA THR A 88 -9.53 -0.06 -12.72
C THR A 88 -9.37 0.38 -11.27
N ASN A 89 -8.45 -0.23 -10.53
CA ASN A 89 -8.31 0.03 -9.09
C ASN A 89 -7.74 1.41 -8.77
N ILE A 90 -6.95 2.01 -9.66
CA ILE A 90 -6.37 3.33 -9.42
C ILE A 90 -7.47 4.41 -9.30
N THR A 91 -8.61 4.22 -9.96
CA THR A 91 -9.74 5.17 -9.94
C THR A 91 -10.33 5.38 -8.55
N TYR A 92 -10.31 4.37 -7.67
CA TYR A 92 -10.79 4.51 -6.30
C TYR A 92 -9.97 5.54 -5.51
N PHE A 93 -8.71 5.76 -5.87
CA PHE A 93 -7.83 6.74 -5.23
C PHE A 93 -8.01 8.15 -5.80
N GLU A 94 -8.48 8.29 -7.04
CA GLU A 94 -8.76 9.60 -7.64
C GLU A 94 -9.86 10.35 -6.87
N GLU A 95 -10.85 9.63 -6.34
CA GLU A 95 -11.90 10.20 -5.50
C GLU A 95 -11.36 10.79 -4.18
N LEU A 96 -10.24 10.27 -3.65
CA LEU A 96 -9.60 10.83 -2.46
C LEU A 96 -8.84 12.13 -2.75
N ASN A 97 -8.35 12.32 -3.98
CA ASN A 97 -7.63 13.52 -4.39
C ASN A 97 -8.57 14.71 -4.70
N LYS A 98 -9.89 14.49 -4.76
CA LYS A 98 -10.91 15.52 -5.02
C LYS A 98 -11.41 16.22 -3.75
N GLN A 99 -10.93 15.82 -2.58
CA GLN A 99 -11.27 16.40 -1.27
C GLN A 99 -10.33 17.54 -0.91
#